data_AF-A0A7W0X6Y9-F1
#
_entry.id   AF-A0A7W0X6Y9-F1
#
_cell.length_a   1.000
_cell.length_b   1.000
_cell.length_c   1.000
_cell.angle_alpha   90.00
_cell.angle_beta   90.00
_cell.angle_gamma   90.00
#
_symmetry.space_group_name_H-M   'P 1'
#
loop_
_entity.id
_entity.type
_entity.pdbx_description
1 polymer ?
#
loop_
_entity_poly.entity_id
_entity_poly.type
_entity_poly.pdbx_seq_one_letter_code
_entity_poly.pdbx_strand_id
1 'polypeptide(L)'
;MSALQASSPLPAPASRNSPCPCGSGKRYKDCHGVFGSTTATAPRSGTTPGAAAPAAIARRSHYRAPGAEWAHLSDDERDRYGDTMERALQYQTSSQLAEAARLYEEVLVRAPATHDALHMLGVIAMGLNELDLAERLILGALALRPEYPAIAHNLLLVRDAKAAHERALPEELCERALAVLNDLALVNAPQAARIGQSSSNDDAPLIHFIGRLHAGDSDDAWLLRRIAELVGTARHNVWATDGDARGAFRSDGVRVVDAAIGAYPHGGVHVFVGIDFDCGEWIDRADAERIIVFCQAGRPSLYLNRLRTIARDGARRIELVFTSHARASHFGDGHGLLPPPIEVPAIPASDLRRRDRPYGVWTIEEPEVWKVGMVGQDRQVVAEEADVEFLLTMAKRAGRLAIYDPGRLRYALGGERTVRCYPRIAHGLTPFVASVDCLLYRAGTWWREGAARELFTALAYGLPVLCPRTSVYAEVIADRVDGLLYTSDDDALALMMQLRTAPAWAKQIGAAARKKAQRMFGEDTLTRQYRDFIVGHGAKSAARPNEEATAVHRAVQ
;
A
#
# COMPACT_ATOMS: atom_id res chain seq x y z
N MET A 1 -3.06 -4.13 -14.43
CA MET A 1 -1.88 -4.45 -15.25
C MET A 1 -1.14 -5.55 -14.53
N SER A 2 -1.00 -6.72 -15.17
CA SER A 2 -0.58 -7.97 -14.54
C SER A 2 0.82 -7.90 -13.92
N ALA A 3 0.91 -8.45 -12.71
CA ALA A 3 2.15 -8.64 -11.97
C ALA A 3 3.10 -9.60 -12.70
N LEU A 4 4.39 -9.29 -12.65
CA LEU A 4 5.50 -10.17 -12.98
C LEU A 4 5.46 -11.40 -12.06
N GLN A 5 4.86 -12.49 -12.53
CA GLN A 5 5.15 -13.83 -12.02
C GLN A 5 6.49 -14.29 -12.61
N ALA A 6 7.40 -14.75 -11.75
CA ALA A 6 8.49 -15.61 -12.16
C ALA A 6 7.90 -16.77 -12.99
N SER A 7 8.23 -16.79 -14.28
CA SER A 7 7.55 -17.61 -15.27
C SER A 7 8.00 -19.07 -15.11
N SER A 8 7.11 -19.92 -14.61
CA SER A 8 7.15 -21.33 -15.02
C SER A 8 6.99 -21.38 -16.56
N PRO A 9 7.65 -22.32 -17.27
CA PRO A 9 7.55 -22.38 -18.73
C PRO A 9 6.08 -22.49 -19.13
N LEU A 10 5.59 -21.50 -19.89
CA LEU A 10 4.19 -21.41 -20.27
C LEU A 10 3.79 -22.66 -21.08
N PRO A 11 2.71 -23.36 -20.72
CA PRO A 11 2.25 -24.51 -21.49
C PRO A 11 1.84 -24.06 -22.90
N ALA A 12 2.25 -24.83 -23.90
CA ALA A 12 1.86 -24.57 -25.29
C ALA A 12 0.32 -24.59 -25.41
N PRO A 13 -0.31 -23.59 -26.05
CA PRO A 13 -1.77 -23.51 -26.11
C PRO A 13 -2.37 -24.62 -27.00
N ALA A 14 -3.61 -24.99 -26.70
CA ALA A 14 -4.34 -26.07 -27.39
C ALA A 14 -4.47 -25.87 -28.92
N SER A 15 -4.41 -24.62 -29.40
CA SER A 15 -4.35 -24.34 -30.84
C SER A 15 -3.65 -23.00 -31.13
N ARG A 16 -3.15 -22.83 -32.37
CA ARG A 16 -2.51 -21.59 -32.84
C ARG A 16 -3.43 -20.36 -32.84
N ASN A 17 -4.75 -20.56 -32.86
CA ASN A 17 -5.74 -19.48 -32.80
C ASN A 17 -6.24 -19.20 -31.37
N SER A 18 -5.80 -19.97 -30.38
CA SER A 18 -6.16 -19.77 -28.97
C SER A 18 -5.51 -18.50 -28.40
N PRO A 19 -6.09 -17.88 -27.35
CA PRO A 19 -5.45 -16.77 -26.64
C PRO A 19 -4.04 -17.13 -26.16
N CYS A 20 -3.11 -16.19 -26.30
CA CYS A 20 -1.72 -16.41 -25.96
C CYS A 20 -1.54 -16.54 -24.42
N PRO A 21 -0.86 -17.58 -23.91
CA PRO A 21 -0.76 -17.82 -22.47
C PRO A 21 0.08 -16.77 -21.71
N CYS A 22 0.78 -15.88 -22.41
CA CYS A 22 1.50 -14.74 -21.83
C CYS A 22 0.60 -13.57 -21.41
N GLY A 23 -0.73 -13.71 -21.51
CA GLY A 23 -1.68 -12.69 -21.08
C GLY A 23 -1.81 -11.46 -22.00
N SER A 24 -1.24 -11.49 -23.22
CA SER A 24 -1.21 -10.33 -24.14
C SER A 24 -2.55 -9.97 -24.78
N GLY A 25 -3.62 -10.74 -24.54
CA GLY A 25 -4.93 -10.56 -25.18
C GLY A 25 -4.98 -10.90 -26.68
N LYS A 26 -3.83 -11.22 -27.30
CA LYS A 26 -3.71 -11.61 -28.71
C LYS A 26 -3.83 -13.13 -28.88
N ARG A 27 -4.13 -13.59 -30.10
CA ARG A 27 -4.06 -15.02 -30.45
C ARG A 27 -2.60 -15.46 -30.46
N TYR A 28 -2.33 -16.72 -30.10
CA TYR A 28 -0.98 -17.26 -29.98
C TYR A 28 -0.14 -16.97 -31.23
N LYS A 29 -0.66 -17.22 -32.44
CA LYS A 29 0.01 -16.93 -33.72
C LYS A 29 0.40 -15.46 -33.96
N ASP A 30 -0.27 -14.52 -33.30
CA ASP A 30 -0.06 -13.08 -33.44
C ASP A 30 0.77 -12.50 -32.27
N CYS A 31 1.33 -13.38 -31.44
CA CYS A 31 2.16 -13.06 -30.29
C CYS A 31 3.39 -13.97 -30.24
N HIS A 32 3.34 -15.11 -29.54
CA HIS A 32 4.48 -16.02 -29.41
C HIS A 32 4.62 -17.00 -30.59
N GLY A 33 3.55 -17.27 -31.33
CA GLY A 33 3.55 -18.10 -32.53
C GLY A 33 4.07 -17.39 -33.79
N VAL A 34 4.43 -16.10 -33.71
CA VAL A 34 5.18 -15.39 -34.76
C VAL A 34 6.62 -15.95 -34.83
N PHE A 35 7.18 -16.36 -33.70
CA PHE A 35 8.47 -17.05 -33.60
C PHE A 35 8.39 -18.55 -33.91
N GLY A 36 7.22 -19.07 -34.31
CA GLY A 36 6.99 -20.49 -34.54
C GLY A 36 6.14 -20.75 -35.78
N SER A 37 6.69 -20.49 -36.98
CA SER A 37 5.99 -20.85 -38.22
C SER A 37 6.89 -20.95 -39.46
N THR A 38 7.51 -22.11 -39.67
CA THR A 38 7.66 -22.65 -41.04
C THR A 38 6.80 -23.89 -41.17
N THR A 39 5.64 -23.74 -41.80
CA THR A 39 4.88 -24.86 -42.35
C THR A 39 5.70 -25.55 -43.43
N ALA A 40 5.97 -26.84 -43.23
CA ALA A 40 6.42 -27.74 -44.28
C ALA A 40 5.33 -27.84 -45.37
N THR A 41 5.64 -27.37 -46.57
CA THR A 41 4.89 -27.74 -47.77
C THR A 41 5.42 -29.09 -48.25
N ALA A 42 4.56 -30.09 -48.34
CA ALA A 42 4.92 -31.42 -48.84
C ALA A 42 5.39 -31.34 -50.31
N PRO A 43 6.46 -32.04 -50.72
CA PRO A 43 6.84 -32.06 -52.12
C PRO A 43 5.96 -33.04 -52.90
N ARG A 44 5.42 -32.58 -54.03
CA ARG A 44 4.90 -33.47 -55.08
C ARG A 44 6.10 -34.07 -55.81
N SER A 45 6.06 -35.39 -55.98
CA SER A 45 7.03 -36.17 -56.74
C SER A 45 7.07 -35.73 -58.21
N GLY A 46 8.26 -35.33 -58.66
CA GLY A 46 8.58 -35.05 -60.05
C GLY A 46 10.06 -35.32 -60.28
N THR A 47 10.36 -36.40 -61.00
CA THR A 47 11.70 -36.93 -61.24
C THR A 47 12.38 -36.18 -62.39
N THR A 48 13.59 -35.62 -62.19
CA THR A 48 14.64 -35.54 -63.22
C THR A 48 16.00 -35.19 -62.56
N PRO A 49 17.12 -35.87 -62.89
CA PRO A 49 18.43 -35.57 -62.30
C PRO A 49 19.27 -34.65 -63.21
N GLY A 50 19.95 -33.66 -62.63
CA GLY A 50 21.04 -32.95 -63.31
C GLY A 50 21.35 -31.56 -62.78
N ALA A 51 22.34 -31.47 -61.89
CA ALA A 51 23.32 -30.38 -61.70
C ALA A 51 23.68 -30.26 -60.20
N ALA A 52 24.96 -30.44 -59.87
CA ALA A 52 25.49 -30.29 -58.52
C ALA A 52 25.37 -28.83 -58.08
N ALA A 53 24.51 -28.56 -57.09
CA ALA A 53 24.49 -27.32 -56.33
C ALA A 53 25.65 -27.32 -55.31
N PRO A 54 26.28 -26.17 -55.01
CA PRO A 54 27.29 -26.11 -53.96
C PRO A 54 26.67 -26.52 -52.62
N ALA A 55 27.44 -27.24 -51.80
CA ALA A 55 27.01 -27.76 -50.51
C ALA A 55 26.41 -26.64 -49.64
N ALA A 56 25.09 -26.64 -49.48
CA ALA A 56 24.42 -25.72 -48.58
C ALA A 56 24.88 -26.03 -47.15
N ILE A 57 25.57 -25.07 -46.52
CA ILE A 57 25.90 -25.13 -45.09
C ILE A 57 24.58 -25.35 -44.33
N ALA A 58 24.49 -26.46 -43.60
CA ALA A 58 23.31 -26.81 -42.84
C ALA A 58 23.13 -25.76 -41.73
N ARG A 59 22.09 -24.92 -41.89
CA ARG A 59 21.79 -23.82 -40.98
C ARG A 59 21.44 -24.33 -39.59
N ARG A 60 22.04 -23.75 -38.54
CA ARG A 60 21.86 -24.22 -37.15
C ARG A 60 20.83 -23.43 -36.35
N SER A 61 20.82 -22.11 -36.47
CA SER A 61 19.89 -21.23 -35.75
C SER A 61 18.55 -21.09 -36.46
N HIS A 62 17.48 -20.88 -35.69
CA HIS A 62 16.14 -20.47 -36.13
C HIS A 62 15.93 -18.94 -36.16
N TYR A 63 16.61 -18.17 -35.31
CA TYR A 63 16.50 -16.72 -35.24
C TYR A 63 17.13 -16.03 -36.45
N ARG A 64 16.44 -15.06 -37.05
CA ARG A 64 16.98 -14.22 -38.13
C ARG A 64 16.65 -12.75 -37.90
N ALA A 65 17.68 -11.95 -37.69
CA ALA A 65 17.51 -10.51 -37.73
C ALA A 65 17.14 -10.05 -39.16
N PRO A 66 16.47 -8.90 -39.29
CA PRO A 66 16.23 -8.28 -40.59
C PRO A 66 17.53 -8.15 -41.40
N GLY A 67 17.46 -8.48 -42.69
CA GLY A 67 18.67 -8.61 -43.54
C GLY A 67 19.58 -7.37 -43.57
N ALA A 68 19.03 -6.17 -43.36
CA ALA A 68 19.80 -4.94 -43.27
C ALA A 68 20.65 -4.83 -41.97
N GLU A 69 20.18 -5.40 -40.85
CA GLU A 69 20.87 -5.31 -39.55
C GLU A 69 22.13 -6.18 -39.51
N TRP A 70 22.12 -7.31 -40.23
CA TRP A 70 23.22 -8.29 -40.27
C TRP A 70 23.85 -8.41 -41.68
N ALA A 71 23.69 -7.39 -42.52
CA ALA A 71 24.17 -7.41 -43.91
C ALA A 71 25.69 -7.62 -44.02
N HIS A 72 26.45 -7.09 -43.05
CA HIS A 72 27.92 -7.17 -42.98
C HIS A 72 28.46 -8.49 -42.43
N LEU A 73 27.61 -9.34 -41.86
CA LEU A 73 28.01 -10.62 -41.27
C LEU A 73 28.03 -11.74 -42.31
N SER A 74 28.99 -12.65 -42.18
CA SER A 74 29.01 -13.91 -42.93
C SER A 74 27.86 -14.84 -42.50
N ASP A 75 27.52 -15.82 -43.32
CA ASP A 75 26.43 -16.76 -43.00
C ASP A 75 26.72 -17.59 -41.74
N ASP A 76 27.98 -17.98 -41.50
CA ASP A 76 28.39 -18.67 -40.26
C ASP A 76 28.26 -17.76 -39.03
N GLU A 77 28.59 -16.48 -39.15
CA GLU A 77 28.42 -15.50 -38.06
C GLU A 77 26.95 -15.24 -37.77
N ARG A 78 26.10 -15.14 -38.79
CA ARG A 78 24.65 -14.99 -38.63
C ARG A 78 24.05 -16.19 -37.90
N ASP A 79 24.45 -17.40 -38.27
CA ASP A 79 23.98 -18.59 -37.58
C ASP A 79 24.48 -18.65 -36.12
N ARG A 80 25.74 -18.32 -35.86
CA ARG A 80 26.29 -18.28 -34.49
C ARG A 80 25.61 -17.23 -33.60
N TYR A 81 25.43 -15.99 -34.08
CA TYR A 81 24.76 -14.96 -33.29
C TYR A 81 23.26 -15.23 -33.17
N GLY A 82 22.65 -15.90 -34.15
CA GLY A 82 21.29 -16.41 -34.03
C GLY A 82 21.14 -17.42 -32.88
N ASP A 83 22.04 -18.40 -32.78
CA ASP A 83 22.08 -19.35 -31.65
C ASP A 83 22.29 -18.61 -30.32
N THR A 84 23.09 -17.55 -30.33
CA THR A 84 23.36 -16.70 -29.16
C THR A 84 22.09 -15.96 -28.70
N MET A 85 21.32 -15.39 -29.64
CA MET A 85 20.04 -14.73 -29.37
C MET A 85 18.99 -15.69 -28.79
N GLU A 86 18.90 -16.91 -29.32
CA GLU A 86 17.98 -17.95 -28.82
C GLU A 86 18.33 -18.37 -27.39
N ARG A 87 19.62 -18.55 -27.09
CA ARG A 87 20.10 -18.84 -25.75
C ARG A 87 19.85 -17.68 -24.79
N ALA A 88 20.07 -16.44 -25.22
CA ALA A 88 19.79 -15.24 -24.42
C ALA A 88 18.32 -15.19 -24.01
N LEU A 89 17.42 -15.46 -24.95
CA LEU A 89 15.98 -15.53 -24.70
C LEU A 89 15.62 -16.68 -23.74
N GLN A 90 16.28 -17.83 -23.86
CA GLN A 90 16.08 -18.95 -22.94
C GLN A 90 16.50 -18.60 -21.51
N TYR A 91 17.64 -17.94 -21.33
CA TYR A 91 18.07 -17.46 -20.00
C TYR A 91 17.10 -16.42 -19.45
N GLN A 92 16.65 -15.47 -20.28
CA GLN A 92 15.71 -14.43 -19.85
C GLN A 92 14.36 -15.01 -19.42
N THR A 93 13.79 -15.92 -20.21
CA THR A 93 12.53 -16.61 -19.88
C THR A 93 12.66 -17.52 -18.65
N SER A 94 13.88 -17.96 -18.34
CA SER A 94 14.20 -18.71 -17.13
C SER A 94 14.62 -17.83 -15.95
N SER A 95 14.41 -16.50 -16.05
CA SER A 95 14.78 -15.49 -15.03
C SER A 95 16.27 -15.41 -14.67
N GLN A 96 17.16 -15.95 -15.50
CA GLN A 96 18.61 -15.81 -15.39
C GLN A 96 19.06 -14.56 -16.15
N LEU A 97 18.78 -13.39 -15.56
CA LEU A 97 18.85 -12.10 -16.25
C LEU A 97 20.29 -11.65 -16.56
N ALA A 98 21.26 -11.98 -15.71
CA ALA A 98 22.65 -11.60 -15.91
C ALA A 98 23.27 -12.32 -17.12
N GLU A 99 23.00 -13.62 -17.25
CA GLU A 99 23.44 -14.45 -18.37
C GLU A 99 22.78 -14.02 -19.68
N ALA A 100 21.48 -13.70 -19.63
CA ALA A 100 20.75 -13.18 -20.77
C ALA A 100 21.33 -11.84 -21.26
N ALA A 101 21.54 -10.90 -20.34
CA ALA A 101 22.13 -9.59 -20.65
C ALA A 101 23.49 -9.73 -21.33
N ARG A 102 24.38 -10.57 -20.77
CA ARG A 102 25.71 -10.83 -21.33
C ARG A 102 25.65 -11.33 -22.77
N LEU A 103 24.70 -12.21 -23.10
CA LEU A 103 24.56 -12.75 -24.45
C LEU A 103 23.97 -11.73 -25.44
N TYR A 104 23.01 -10.90 -25.02
CA TYR A 104 22.53 -9.80 -25.85
C TYR A 104 23.63 -8.77 -26.11
N GLU A 105 24.42 -8.42 -25.09
CA GLU A 105 25.59 -7.56 -25.23
C GLU A 105 26.65 -8.15 -26.18
N GLU A 106 26.92 -9.46 -26.11
CA GLU A 106 27.83 -10.16 -27.02
C GLU A 106 27.42 -9.99 -28.49
N VAL A 107 26.12 -10.06 -28.78
CA VAL A 107 25.58 -9.79 -30.12
C VAL A 107 25.74 -8.32 -30.49
N LEU A 108 25.43 -7.40 -29.59
CA LEU A 108 25.52 -5.96 -29.84
C LEU A 108 26.95 -5.45 -30.09
N VAL A 109 27.97 -6.11 -29.54
CA VAL A 109 29.39 -5.80 -29.83
C VAL A 109 29.71 -5.99 -31.32
N ARG A 110 29.03 -6.93 -32.00
CA ARG A 110 29.33 -7.33 -33.38
C ARG A 110 28.28 -6.85 -34.39
N ALA A 111 27.04 -6.74 -33.94
CA ALA A 111 25.91 -6.20 -34.69
C ALA A 111 25.17 -5.19 -33.80
N PRO A 112 25.71 -3.96 -33.64
CA PRO A 112 25.14 -2.95 -32.72
C PRO A 112 23.75 -2.47 -33.14
N ALA A 113 23.38 -2.65 -34.41
CA ALA A 113 22.07 -2.32 -34.96
C ALA A 113 21.07 -3.49 -34.88
N THR A 114 21.24 -4.44 -33.95
CA THR A 114 20.28 -5.54 -33.75
C THR A 114 19.14 -5.07 -32.85
N HIS A 115 17.98 -4.76 -33.44
CA HIS A 115 16.88 -4.15 -32.70
C HIS A 115 16.33 -5.05 -31.59
N ASP A 116 16.20 -6.36 -31.85
CA ASP A 116 15.70 -7.33 -30.85
C ASP A 116 16.63 -7.39 -29.64
N ALA A 117 17.95 -7.37 -29.85
CA ALA A 117 18.91 -7.40 -28.75
C ALA A 117 18.83 -6.13 -27.89
N LEU A 118 18.69 -4.96 -28.52
CA LEU A 118 18.45 -3.70 -27.81
C LEU A 118 17.12 -3.71 -27.06
N HIS A 119 16.05 -4.21 -27.68
CA HIS A 119 14.72 -4.28 -27.06
C HIS A 119 14.73 -5.20 -25.84
N MET A 120 15.28 -6.41 -25.98
CA MET A 120 15.30 -7.40 -24.92
C MET A 120 16.23 -7.00 -23.76
N LEU A 121 17.39 -6.41 -24.05
CA LEU A 121 18.27 -5.83 -23.03
C LEU A 121 17.59 -4.65 -22.31
N GLY A 122 16.83 -3.83 -23.02
CA GLY A 122 16.00 -2.77 -22.43
C GLY A 122 14.90 -3.31 -21.51
N VAL A 123 14.29 -4.45 -21.84
CA VAL A 123 13.32 -5.14 -20.96
C VAL A 123 14.00 -5.69 -19.71
N ILE A 124 15.22 -6.23 -19.84
CA ILE A 124 16.01 -6.69 -18.69
C ILE A 124 16.35 -5.50 -17.79
N ALA A 125 16.87 -4.40 -18.34
CA ALA A 125 17.19 -3.17 -17.61
C ALA A 125 15.95 -2.61 -16.88
N MET A 126 14.77 -2.65 -17.51
CA MET A 126 13.51 -2.27 -16.86
C MET A 126 13.21 -3.18 -15.66
N GLY A 127 13.37 -4.50 -15.80
CA GLY A 127 13.18 -5.45 -14.71
C GLY A 127 14.17 -5.30 -13.54
N LEU A 128 15.37 -4.77 -13.82
CA LEU A 128 16.38 -4.40 -12.83
C LEU A 128 16.21 -2.98 -12.26
N ASN A 129 15.15 -2.28 -12.65
CA ASN A 129 14.87 -0.88 -12.28
C ASN A 129 15.95 0.13 -12.75
N GLU A 130 16.72 -0.20 -13.78
CA GLU A 130 17.68 0.69 -14.45
C GLU A 130 16.97 1.52 -15.53
N LEU A 131 16.00 2.33 -15.12
CA LEU A 131 14.99 2.92 -16.03
C LEU A 131 15.59 3.84 -17.11
N ASP A 132 16.68 4.56 -16.81
CA ASP A 132 17.38 5.39 -17.79
C ASP A 132 18.09 4.55 -18.86
N LEU A 133 18.68 3.42 -18.47
CA LEU A 133 19.29 2.49 -19.42
C LEU A 133 18.21 1.82 -20.27
N ALA A 134 17.12 1.37 -19.64
CA ALA A 134 15.98 0.77 -20.31
C ALA A 134 15.40 1.71 -21.39
N GLU A 135 15.17 2.98 -21.06
CA GLU A 135 14.65 3.96 -22.02
C GLU A 135 15.59 4.15 -23.20
N ARG A 136 16.91 4.32 -22.94
CA ARG A 136 17.91 4.46 -24.01
C ARG A 136 17.94 3.26 -24.95
N LEU A 137 17.95 2.04 -24.40
CA LEU A 137 18.00 0.81 -25.19
C LEU A 137 16.72 0.59 -26.01
N ILE A 138 15.55 0.80 -25.42
CA ILE A 138 14.26 0.65 -26.11
C ILE A 138 14.07 1.74 -27.19
N LEU A 139 14.52 2.97 -26.95
CA LEU A 139 14.55 4.02 -27.99
C LEU A 139 15.48 3.63 -29.14
N GLY A 140 16.65 3.04 -28.84
CA GLY A 140 17.56 2.51 -29.85
C GLY A 140 16.90 1.44 -30.72
N ALA A 141 16.19 0.50 -30.09
CA ALA A 141 15.43 -0.54 -30.81
C ALA A 141 14.32 0.06 -31.69
N LEU A 142 13.57 1.04 -31.16
CA LEU A 142 12.49 1.71 -31.90
C LEU A 142 13.00 2.53 -33.08
N ALA A 143 14.18 3.14 -32.97
CA ALA A 143 14.80 3.88 -34.06
C ALA A 143 15.18 2.98 -35.26
N LEU A 144 15.57 1.73 -34.98
CA LEU A 144 15.88 0.73 -36.01
C LEU A 144 14.62 0.13 -36.65
N ARG A 145 13.54 0.01 -35.87
CA ARG A 145 12.25 -0.53 -36.32
C ARG A 145 11.09 0.37 -35.87
N PRO A 146 10.86 1.49 -36.59
CA PRO A 146 9.67 2.29 -36.39
C PRO A 146 8.41 1.42 -36.60
N GLU A 147 7.35 1.68 -35.84
CA GLU A 147 6.05 0.96 -35.94
C GLU A 147 6.01 -0.48 -35.39
N TYR A 148 6.84 -0.80 -34.38
CA TYR A 148 6.75 -2.08 -33.67
C TYR A 148 5.95 -1.98 -32.34
N PRO A 149 4.70 -2.49 -32.26
CA PRO A 149 3.82 -2.22 -31.12
C PRO A 149 4.34 -2.71 -29.77
N ALA A 150 5.11 -3.80 -29.73
CA ALA A 150 5.67 -4.32 -28.50
C ALA A 150 6.83 -3.46 -27.94
N ILE A 151 7.65 -2.85 -28.81
CA ILE A 151 8.71 -1.92 -28.41
C ILE A 151 8.06 -0.63 -27.88
N ALA A 152 7.06 -0.10 -28.60
CA ALA A 152 6.31 1.08 -28.17
C ALA A 152 5.59 0.88 -26.83
N HIS A 153 4.99 -0.29 -26.61
CA HIS A 153 4.36 -0.63 -25.33
C HIS A 153 5.37 -0.65 -24.18
N ASN A 154 6.53 -1.30 -24.35
CA ASN A 154 7.54 -1.35 -23.29
C ASN A 154 8.17 0.03 -23.02
N LEU A 155 8.30 0.89 -24.05
CA LEU A 155 8.72 2.28 -23.86
C LEU A 155 7.73 3.06 -22.98
N LEU A 156 6.42 2.85 -23.19
CA LEU A 156 5.40 3.45 -22.33
C LEU A 156 5.54 2.95 -20.88
N LEU A 157 5.74 1.65 -20.67
CA LEU A 157 5.96 1.08 -19.33
C LEU A 157 7.19 1.70 -18.63
N VAL A 158 8.31 1.87 -19.34
CA VAL A 158 9.50 2.52 -18.77
C VAL A 158 9.23 3.98 -18.42
N ARG A 159 8.53 4.73 -19.28
CA ARG A 159 8.20 6.14 -19.01
C ARG A 159 7.24 6.31 -17.84
N ASP A 160 6.24 5.43 -17.74
CA ASP A 160 5.32 5.41 -16.61
C ASP A 160 6.06 5.08 -15.31
N ALA A 161 7.00 4.14 -15.33
CA ALA A 161 7.86 3.81 -14.20
C ALA A 161 8.76 4.98 -13.80
N LYS A 162 9.39 5.68 -14.75
CA LYS A 162 10.20 6.88 -14.47
C LYS A 162 9.37 8.00 -13.85
N ALA A 163 8.22 8.30 -14.44
CA ALA A 163 7.31 9.30 -13.90
C ALA A 163 6.78 8.92 -12.50
N ALA A 164 6.62 7.64 -12.20
CA ALA A 164 6.31 7.17 -10.85
C ALA A 164 7.49 7.37 -9.88
N HIS A 165 8.71 7.03 -10.30
CA HIS A 165 9.93 7.19 -9.50
C HIS A 165 10.23 8.67 -9.19
N GLU A 166 10.17 9.55 -10.19
CA GLU A 166 10.36 10.99 -10.02
C GLU A 166 9.32 11.61 -9.06
N ARG A 167 8.09 11.10 -9.05
CA ARG A 167 7.04 11.51 -8.10
C ARG A 167 7.27 10.99 -6.68
N ALA A 168 7.97 9.86 -6.52
CA ALA A 168 8.25 9.24 -5.23
C ALA A 168 9.50 9.84 -4.55
N LEU A 169 10.51 10.23 -5.33
CA LEU A 169 11.81 10.70 -4.82
C LEU A 169 11.72 11.84 -3.77
N PRO A 170 10.86 12.87 -3.92
CA PRO A 170 10.71 13.87 -2.88
C PRO A 170 10.26 13.28 -1.54
N GLU A 171 9.36 12.30 -1.55
CA GLU A 171 8.85 11.69 -0.32
C GLU A 171 9.91 10.82 0.37
N GLU A 172 10.70 10.07 -0.39
CA GLU A 172 11.81 9.27 0.14
C GLU A 172 12.91 10.15 0.78
N LEU A 173 13.25 11.25 0.11
CA LEU A 173 14.20 12.24 0.67
C LEU A 173 13.64 12.91 1.93
N CYS A 174 12.36 13.28 1.89
CA CYS A 174 11.70 13.92 3.03
C CYS A 174 11.58 12.96 4.21
N GLU A 175 11.29 11.69 3.98
CA GLU A 175 11.23 10.64 5.00
C GLU A 175 12.55 10.53 5.76
N ARG A 176 13.67 10.45 5.04
CA ARG A 176 15.01 10.42 5.66
C ARG A 176 15.32 11.67 6.50
N ALA A 177 14.71 12.81 6.15
CA ALA A 177 14.90 14.06 6.86
C ALA A 177 13.98 14.22 8.10
N LEU A 178 12.96 13.37 8.28
CA LEU A 178 12.05 13.46 9.43
C LEU A 178 12.79 13.26 10.76
N ALA A 179 13.63 12.24 10.85
CA ALA A 179 14.45 11.99 12.04
C ALA A 179 15.39 13.16 12.35
N VAL A 180 16.02 13.73 11.31
CA VAL A 180 16.91 14.89 11.43
C VAL A 180 16.14 16.12 11.93
N LEU A 181 14.94 16.37 11.40
CA LEU A 181 14.07 17.45 11.86
C LEU A 181 13.72 17.27 13.34
N ASN A 182 13.33 16.05 13.73
CA ASN A 182 12.92 15.74 15.09
C ASN A 182 14.04 16.02 16.11
N ASP A 183 15.23 15.50 15.83
CA ASP A 183 16.39 15.61 16.70
C ASP A 183 16.90 17.06 16.81
N LEU A 184 16.93 17.79 15.69
CA LEU A 184 17.50 19.14 15.66
C LEU A 184 16.51 20.24 16.06
N ALA A 185 15.20 20.05 15.82
CA ALA A 185 14.24 21.15 15.88
C ALA A 185 12.95 20.87 16.65
N LEU A 186 12.57 19.62 16.94
CA LEU A 186 11.29 19.33 17.58
C LEU A 186 11.44 18.97 19.06
N VAL A 187 12.20 17.93 19.37
CA VAL A 187 12.28 17.38 20.74
C VAL A 187 13.17 18.23 21.64
N ASN A 188 14.26 18.77 21.09
CA ASN A 188 15.27 19.55 21.81
C ASN A 188 15.02 21.07 21.80
N ALA A 189 13.97 21.52 21.12
CA ALA A 189 13.59 22.93 21.14
C ALA A 189 13.20 23.38 22.57
N PRO A 190 13.43 24.67 22.91
CA PRO A 190 13.08 25.18 24.22
C PRO A 190 11.57 25.06 24.45
N GLN A 191 11.19 24.62 25.65
CA GLN A 191 9.80 24.72 26.10
C GLN A 191 9.48 26.19 26.39
N ALA A 192 8.30 26.66 25.99
CA ALA A 192 7.89 28.04 26.26
C ALA A 192 7.96 28.31 27.78
N ALA A 193 8.68 29.37 28.17
CA ALA A 193 8.74 29.78 29.56
C ALA A 193 7.32 30.19 30.01
N ARG A 194 6.88 29.71 31.18
CA ARG A 194 5.64 30.18 31.82
C ARG A 194 5.78 31.66 32.19
N ILE A 195 5.36 32.55 31.30
CA ILE A 195 5.28 33.98 31.60
C ILE A 195 4.02 34.20 32.43
N GLY A 196 4.18 34.31 33.74
CA GLY A 196 3.10 34.63 34.70
C GLY A 196 2.83 33.51 35.70
N GLN A 197 3.51 33.54 36.84
CA GLN A 197 3.07 32.80 38.01
C GLN A 197 1.81 33.47 38.59
N SER A 198 0.68 32.78 38.52
CA SER A 198 -0.32 32.80 39.59
C SER A 198 -0.37 31.40 40.17
N SER A 199 0.17 31.26 41.38
CA SER A 199 0.08 30.08 42.21
C SER A 199 -1.37 29.86 42.68
N SER A 200 -2.14 29.09 41.91
CA SER A 200 -3.19 28.24 42.46
C SER A 200 -2.98 26.84 41.90
N ASN A 201 -2.80 25.87 42.80
CA ASN A 201 -2.45 24.49 42.49
C ASN A 201 -3.65 23.67 41.96
N ASP A 202 -4.69 24.33 41.43
CA ASP A 202 -6.05 23.77 41.33
C ASP A 202 -6.75 24.00 39.97
N ASP A 203 -6.15 24.71 39.01
CA ASP A 203 -6.76 24.90 37.69
C ASP A 203 -6.03 24.07 36.64
N ALA A 204 -6.66 22.98 36.19
CA ALA A 204 -6.15 22.12 35.13
C ALA A 204 -5.90 22.96 33.85
N PRO A 205 -4.84 22.66 33.06
CA PRO A 205 -4.54 23.44 31.88
C PRO A 205 -5.71 23.43 30.89
N LEU A 206 -5.97 24.58 30.25
CA LEU A 206 -6.91 24.66 29.14
C LEU A 206 -6.35 23.89 27.94
N ILE A 207 -7.14 22.97 27.39
CA ILE A 207 -6.74 22.12 26.26
C ILE A 207 -7.44 22.61 25.00
N HIS A 208 -6.71 22.67 23.90
CA HIS A 208 -7.21 23.03 22.59
C HIS A 208 -7.00 21.87 21.61
N PHE A 209 -8.05 21.12 21.29
CA PHE A 209 -8.01 20.11 20.24
C PHE A 209 -8.19 20.78 18.88
N ILE A 210 -7.28 20.53 17.95
CA ILE A 210 -7.19 21.23 16.67
C ILE A 210 -7.10 20.19 15.55
N GLY A 211 -7.99 20.27 14.57
CA GLY A 211 -7.95 19.38 13.42
C GLY A 211 -9.08 19.64 12.43
N ARG A 212 -9.18 18.81 11.41
CA ARG A 212 -10.26 18.87 10.42
C ARG A 212 -11.50 18.15 10.92
N LEU A 213 -12.67 18.74 10.71
CA LEU A 213 -13.95 18.21 11.18
C LEU A 213 -15.00 18.04 10.07
N HIS A 214 -14.56 17.69 8.86
CA HIS A 214 -15.39 17.53 7.65
C HIS A 214 -16.76 16.91 7.92
N ALA A 215 -17.76 17.30 7.13
CA ALA A 215 -19.06 16.67 7.16
C ALA A 215 -18.98 15.16 6.81
N GLY A 216 -19.00 14.30 7.83
CA GLY A 216 -18.95 12.84 7.69
C GLY A 216 -18.24 12.12 8.86
N ASP A 217 -18.23 10.78 8.82
CA ASP A 217 -17.50 9.91 9.76
C ASP A 217 -16.06 9.67 9.28
N SER A 218 -15.28 10.75 9.14
CA SER A 218 -13.88 10.62 8.77
C SER A 218 -13.00 10.25 9.95
N ASP A 219 -11.96 9.46 9.71
CA ASP A 219 -11.07 8.94 10.74
C ASP A 219 -10.39 10.05 11.58
N ASP A 220 -9.95 11.16 10.98
CA ASP A 220 -9.37 12.29 11.74
C ASP A 220 -10.39 12.94 12.69
N ALA A 221 -11.60 13.19 12.18
CA ALA A 221 -12.68 13.81 12.95
C ALA A 221 -13.18 12.86 14.05
N TRP A 222 -13.26 11.56 13.75
CA TRP A 222 -13.56 10.52 14.72
C TRP A 222 -12.47 10.48 15.81
N LEU A 223 -11.19 10.45 15.42
CA LEU A 223 -10.07 10.38 16.35
C LEU A 223 -10.03 11.60 17.26
N LEU A 224 -10.22 12.81 16.70
CA LEU A 224 -10.27 14.04 17.50
C LEU A 224 -11.39 13.96 18.55
N ARG A 225 -12.60 13.58 18.13
CA ARG A 225 -13.74 13.43 19.06
C ARG A 225 -13.43 12.40 20.14
N ARG A 226 -12.88 11.26 19.73
CA ARG A 226 -12.59 10.15 20.64
C ARG A 226 -11.51 10.53 21.67
N ILE A 227 -10.48 11.26 21.26
CA ILE A 227 -9.46 11.77 22.19
C ILE A 227 -10.09 12.79 23.16
N ALA A 228 -10.93 13.71 22.67
CA ALA A 228 -11.62 14.68 23.52
C ALA A 228 -12.54 13.99 24.55
N GLU A 229 -13.27 12.96 24.15
CA GLU A 229 -14.09 12.12 25.03
C GLU A 229 -13.26 11.43 26.12
N LEU A 230 -12.12 10.82 25.76
CA LEU A 230 -11.22 10.16 26.71
C LEU A 230 -10.58 11.15 27.70
N VAL A 231 -10.32 12.39 27.28
CA VAL A 231 -9.87 13.45 28.18
C VAL A 231 -10.99 13.86 29.15
N GLY A 232 -12.25 13.79 28.71
CA GLY A 232 -13.45 13.88 29.55
C GLY A 232 -13.71 15.30 30.06
N THR A 233 -13.93 15.43 31.38
CA THR A 233 -14.35 16.70 32.02
C THR A 233 -13.26 17.76 32.15
N ALA A 234 -12.03 17.50 31.66
CA ALA A 234 -10.99 18.51 31.65
C ALA A 234 -11.42 19.69 30.76
N ARG A 235 -11.06 20.91 31.16
CA ARG A 235 -11.44 22.13 30.45
C ARG A 235 -10.81 22.13 29.05
N HIS A 236 -11.62 22.02 28.00
CA HIS A 236 -11.13 21.98 26.63
C HIS A 236 -12.00 22.76 25.64
N ASN A 237 -11.40 23.18 24.54
CA ASN A 237 -12.09 23.66 23.35
C ASN A 237 -11.71 22.81 22.15
N VAL A 238 -12.61 22.70 21.19
CA VAL A 238 -12.36 22.03 19.92
C VAL A 238 -12.38 23.05 18.78
N TRP A 239 -11.35 23.02 17.95
CA TRP A 239 -11.11 23.93 16.85
C TRP A 239 -11.08 23.19 15.51
N ALA A 240 -12.02 23.55 14.63
CA ALA A 240 -12.05 23.11 13.24
C ALA A 240 -11.14 24.02 12.39
N THR A 241 -10.22 23.43 11.64
CA THR A 241 -9.36 24.16 10.70
C THR A 241 -9.98 24.30 9.31
N ASP A 242 -11.16 23.73 9.10
CA ASP A 242 -11.91 23.72 7.84
C ASP A 242 -13.28 24.41 7.98
N GLY A 243 -13.67 25.18 6.95
CA GLY A 243 -14.91 25.97 6.96
C GLY A 243 -16.21 25.17 6.89
N ASP A 244 -16.14 23.88 6.54
CA ASP A 244 -17.31 22.99 6.37
C ASP A 244 -17.86 22.42 7.69
N ALA A 245 -17.24 22.74 8.83
CA ALA A 245 -17.73 22.32 10.15
C ALA A 245 -19.16 22.83 10.48
N ARG A 246 -19.67 23.82 9.73
CA ARG A 246 -21.00 24.43 9.89
C ARG A 246 -22.17 23.46 9.72
N GLY A 247 -21.98 22.32 9.04
CA GLY A 247 -23.04 21.33 8.79
C GLY A 247 -23.10 20.16 9.77
N ALA A 248 -21.95 19.73 10.32
CA ALA A 248 -21.84 18.51 11.13
C ALA A 248 -21.82 18.75 12.65
N PHE A 249 -21.51 19.96 13.09
CA PHE A 249 -21.52 20.33 14.50
C PHE A 249 -22.73 21.24 14.81
N ARG A 250 -23.80 20.62 15.31
CA ARG A 250 -24.90 21.32 16.02
C ARG A 250 -24.78 21.18 17.53
N SER A 251 -23.63 20.76 18.06
CA SER A 251 -23.35 20.79 19.50
C SER A 251 -22.59 22.07 19.87
N ASP A 252 -23.07 22.77 20.88
CA ASP A 252 -22.42 23.92 21.51
C ASP A 252 -21.01 23.53 21.96
N GLY A 253 -19.95 23.99 21.27
CA GLY A 253 -18.57 23.75 21.71
C GLY A 253 -17.48 23.73 20.65
N VAL A 254 -17.80 23.56 19.37
CA VAL A 254 -16.80 23.63 18.28
C VAL A 254 -16.67 25.03 17.72
N ARG A 255 -15.42 25.49 17.61
CA ARG A 255 -15.04 26.79 17.07
C ARG A 255 -14.36 26.59 15.72
N VAL A 256 -14.59 27.49 14.78
CA VAL A 256 -13.86 27.50 13.50
C VAL A 256 -12.66 28.43 13.64
N VAL A 257 -11.50 27.98 13.18
CA VAL A 257 -10.31 28.81 13.12
C VAL A 257 -10.49 29.86 12.03
N ASP A 258 -10.36 31.14 12.41
CA ASP A 258 -10.38 32.27 11.49
C ASP A 258 -9.31 33.27 11.94
N ALA A 259 -8.21 33.28 11.18
CA ALA A 259 -7.03 34.10 11.43
C ALA A 259 -7.28 35.60 11.20
N ALA A 260 -8.30 35.96 10.41
CA ALA A 260 -8.61 37.35 10.07
C ALA A 260 -9.31 38.06 11.23
N ILE A 261 -10.12 37.35 12.01
CA ILE A 261 -10.87 37.89 13.16
C ILE A 261 -10.26 37.54 14.52
N GLY A 262 -9.11 36.88 14.55
CA GLY A 262 -8.46 36.47 15.80
C GLY A 262 -9.07 35.24 16.47
N ALA A 263 -9.91 34.48 15.75
CA ALA A 263 -10.54 33.28 16.28
C ALA A 263 -9.61 32.08 16.13
N TYR A 264 -8.66 31.92 17.04
CA TYR A 264 -7.76 30.77 17.10
C TYR A 264 -7.42 30.41 18.56
N PRO A 265 -6.81 29.23 18.81
CA PRO A 265 -6.40 28.82 20.16
C PRO A 265 -5.39 29.79 20.81
N HIS A 266 -5.55 30.06 22.11
CA HIS A 266 -4.65 30.92 22.90
C HIS A 266 -4.34 30.27 24.26
N GLY A 267 -3.07 30.25 24.64
CA GLY A 267 -2.58 29.67 25.89
C GLY A 267 -2.74 28.15 26.00
N GLY A 268 -2.28 27.59 27.13
CA GLY A 268 -2.54 26.19 27.47
C GLY A 268 -1.89 25.16 26.54
N VAL A 269 -2.55 24.01 26.38
CA VAL A 269 -2.03 22.85 25.62
C VAL A 269 -2.71 22.78 24.25
N HIS A 270 -1.93 22.88 23.19
CA HIS A 270 -2.42 22.72 21.82
C HIS A 270 -2.21 21.27 21.37
N VAL A 271 -3.30 20.57 21.10
CA VAL A 271 -3.32 19.18 20.66
C VAL A 271 -3.77 19.12 19.21
N PHE A 272 -2.83 18.95 18.29
CA PHE A 272 -3.10 18.75 16.87
C PHE A 272 -3.41 17.28 16.61
N VAL A 273 -4.50 17.00 15.90
CA VAL A 273 -4.86 15.65 15.44
C VAL A 273 -4.70 15.60 13.93
N GLY A 274 -3.62 14.94 13.49
CA GLY A 274 -3.16 14.98 12.11
C GLY A 274 -2.39 16.27 11.76
N ILE A 275 -2.00 16.38 10.49
CA ILE A 275 -1.22 17.52 9.94
C ILE A 275 -1.81 18.09 8.65
N ASP A 276 -2.93 17.54 8.16
CA ASP A 276 -3.47 17.81 6.83
C ASP A 276 -4.32 19.10 6.77
N PHE A 277 -3.84 20.18 7.39
CA PHE A 277 -4.50 21.48 7.41
C PHE A 277 -3.45 22.59 7.36
N ASP A 278 -3.86 23.79 6.95
CA ASP A 278 -3.00 24.96 7.03
C ASP A 278 -3.14 25.65 8.38
N CYS A 279 -2.00 26.01 8.98
CA CYS A 279 -1.95 26.78 10.20
C CYS A 279 -1.04 28.01 10.11
N GLY A 280 -0.39 28.24 8.96
CA GLY A 280 0.61 29.30 8.81
C GLY A 280 0.08 30.70 9.14
N GLU A 281 -1.19 30.98 8.80
CA GLU A 281 -1.78 32.32 9.02
C GLU A 281 -1.92 32.69 10.50
N TRP A 282 -2.06 31.73 11.41
CA TRP A 282 -2.39 32.00 12.82
C TRP A 282 -1.41 31.39 13.81
N ILE A 283 -0.64 30.36 13.43
CA ILE A 283 0.29 29.67 14.34
C ILE A 283 1.35 30.62 14.91
N ASP A 284 1.73 31.65 14.14
CA ASP A 284 2.67 32.71 14.54
C ASP A 284 2.09 33.71 15.54
N ARG A 285 0.77 33.70 15.72
CA ARG A 285 0.07 34.51 16.72
C ARG A 285 -0.43 33.68 17.90
N ALA A 286 -0.51 32.36 17.75
CA ALA A 286 -0.88 31.44 18.82
C ALA A 286 0.25 31.24 19.85
N ASP A 287 -0.10 31.22 21.12
CA ASP A 287 0.80 31.23 22.28
C ASP A 287 0.65 29.97 23.17
N ALA A 288 0.83 28.79 22.57
CA ALA A 288 0.80 27.52 23.28
C ALA A 288 1.91 27.40 24.33
N GLU A 289 1.59 26.87 25.52
CA GLU A 289 2.57 26.48 26.54
C GLU A 289 3.17 25.10 26.25
N ARG A 290 2.37 24.21 25.63
CA ARG A 290 2.76 22.86 25.23
C ARG A 290 2.07 22.49 23.93
N ILE A 291 2.80 21.83 23.03
CA ILE A 291 2.29 21.41 21.73
C ILE A 291 2.42 19.90 21.62
N ILE A 292 1.30 19.24 21.32
CA ILE A 292 1.21 17.80 21.10
C ILE A 292 0.66 17.58 19.70
N VAL A 293 1.29 16.71 18.91
CA VAL A 293 0.82 16.34 17.56
C VAL A 293 0.58 14.84 17.52
N PHE A 294 -0.69 14.44 17.39
CA PHE A 294 -1.06 13.06 17.08
C PHE A 294 -0.86 12.81 15.59
N CYS A 295 0.21 12.10 15.25
CA CYS A 295 0.61 11.82 13.89
C CYS A 295 -0.33 10.80 13.24
N GLN A 296 -0.83 11.10 12.03
CA GLN A 296 -1.76 10.27 11.24
C GLN A 296 -1.16 9.94 9.85
N ALA A 297 -1.97 9.45 8.90
CA ALA A 297 -1.56 9.40 7.49
C ALA A 297 -1.17 10.80 7.01
N GLY A 298 -0.08 10.89 6.27
CA GLY A 298 0.46 12.16 5.78
C GLY A 298 1.80 11.94 5.13
N ARG A 299 1.97 12.46 3.91
CA ARG A 299 3.21 12.33 3.15
C ARG A 299 4.40 12.92 3.93
N PRO A 300 5.61 12.34 3.83
CA PRO A 300 6.80 12.88 4.49
C PRO A 300 7.07 14.36 4.20
N SER A 301 6.86 14.80 2.96
CA SER A 301 7.01 16.22 2.56
C SER A 301 6.04 17.14 3.31
N LEU A 302 4.80 16.70 3.50
CA LEU A 302 3.78 17.41 4.28
C LEU A 302 4.18 17.45 5.76
N TYR A 303 4.69 16.34 6.32
CA TYR A 303 5.21 16.30 7.68
C TYR A 303 6.33 17.32 7.89
N LEU A 304 7.33 17.35 7.00
CA LEU A 304 8.43 18.32 7.10
C LEU A 304 7.92 19.77 7.08
N ASN A 305 7.03 20.10 6.14
CA ASN A 305 6.48 21.45 6.05
C ASN A 305 5.66 21.82 7.30
N ARG A 306 4.76 20.93 7.73
CA ARG A 306 3.80 21.22 8.78
C ARG A 306 4.44 21.22 10.16
N LEU A 307 5.30 20.26 10.47
CA LEU A 307 6.00 20.23 11.76
C LEU A 307 6.93 21.43 11.93
N ARG A 308 7.64 21.85 10.87
CA ARG A 308 8.45 23.09 10.90
C ARG A 308 7.60 24.32 11.15
N THR A 309 6.46 24.44 10.47
CA THR A 309 5.51 25.54 10.67
C THR A 309 4.99 25.57 12.11
N ILE A 310 4.56 24.43 12.66
CA ILE A 310 4.06 24.35 14.04
C ILE A 310 5.18 24.66 15.05
N ALA A 311 6.40 24.20 14.81
CA ALA A 311 7.56 24.40 15.67
C ALA A 311 8.17 25.81 15.52
N ARG A 312 7.69 26.60 14.56
CA ARG A 312 8.32 27.85 14.11
C ARG A 312 9.82 27.67 13.85
N ASP A 313 10.14 26.70 12.99
CA ASP A 313 11.51 26.30 12.65
C ASP A 313 12.39 25.99 13.88
N GLY A 314 11.77 25.45 14.95
CA GLY A 314 12.46 25.01 16.17
C GLY A 314 12.48 26.02 17.31
N ALA A 315 11.76 27.15 17.19
CA ALA A 315 11.58 28.07 18.31
C ALA A 315 10.67 27.50 19.41
N ARG A 316 9.90 26.43 19.14
CA ARG A 316 8.97 25.80 20.07
C ARG A 316 9.05 24.28 20.02
N ARG A 317 9.07 23.67 21.20
CA ARG A 317 9.02 22.21 21.36
C ARG A 317 7.70 21.63 20.87
N ILE A 318 7.79 20.50 20.16
CA ILE A 318 6.65 19.66 19.79
C ILE A 318 6.83 18.27 20.38
N GLU A 319 5.77 17.72 20.95
CA GLU A 319 5.67 16.32 21.32
C GLU A 319 4.89 15.55 20.26
N LEU A 320 5.58 14.67 19.52
CA LEU A 320 4.95 13.78 18.55
C LEU A 320 4.36 12.56 19.25
N VAL A 321 3.17 12.15 18.85
CA VAL A 321 2.48 10.97 19.40
C VAL A 321 2.03 10.05 18.28
N PHE A 322 2.35 8.76 18.41
CA PHE A 322 2.02 7.72 17.45
C PHE A 322 1.20 6.61 18.10
N THR A 323 0.55 5.81 17.25
CA THR A 323 -0.19 4.59 17.62
C THR A 323 0.50 3.30 17.19
N SER A 324 1.68 3.41 16.56
CA SER A 324 2.49 2.31 16.06
C SER A 324 3.98 2.67 16.18
N HIS A 325 4.81 1.73 16.64
CA HIS A 325 6.26 1.92 16.69
C HIS A 325 6.85 1.94 15.29
N ALA A 326 6.38 1.07 14.38
CA ALA A 326 6.81 1.07 12.99
C ALA A 326 6.65 2.47 12.36
N ARG A 327 5.50 3.14 12.56
CA ARG A 327 5.33 4.54 12.09
C ARG A 327 6.28 5.51 12.79
N ALA A 328 6.39 5.40 14.12
CA ALA A 328 7.20 6.31 14.91
C ALA A 328 8.70 6.23 14.55
N SER A 329 9.18 5.05 14.13
CA SER A 329 10.57 4.81 13.77
C SER A 329 11.08 5.70 12.63
N HIS A 330 10.19 6.17 11.75
CA HIS A 330 10.52 7.11 10.68
C HIS A 330 10.86 8.53 11.19
N PHE A 331 10.55 8.85 12.44
CA PHE A 331 10.73 10.17 13.05
C PHE A 331 11.87 10.22 14.08
N GLY A 332 12.55 9.10 14.35
CA GLY A 332 13.58 9.02 15.39
C GLY A 332 13.01 8.87 16.81
N ASP A 333 13.81 9.20 17.82
CA ASP A 333 13.47 8.99 19.23
C ASP A 333 12.67 10.16 19.85
N GLY A 334 12.28 10.03 21.13
CA GLY A 334 11.66 11.13 21.88
C GLY A 334 10.18 11.37 21.58
N HIS A 335 9.51 10.44 20.91
CA HIS A 335 8.07 10.45 20.66
C HIS A 335 7.27 9.75 21.76
N GLY A 336 6.02 10.15 21.93
CA GLY A 336 5.02 9.43 22.72
C GLY A 336 4.38 8.30 21.92
N LEU A 337 4.00 7.24 22.62
CA LEU A 337 3.21 6.15 22.04
C LEU A 337 1.97 5.91 22.89
N LEU A 338 0.80 5.92 22.25
CA LEU A 338 -0.48 5.60 22.87
C LEU A 338 -1.18 4.52 22.04
N PRO A 339 -1.89 3.56 22.66
CA PRO A 339 -2.67 2.60 21.89
C PRO A 339 -3.78 3.32 21.10
N PRO A 340 -4.15 2.85 19.90
CA PRO A 340 -5.32 3.34 19.18
C PRO A 340 -6.56 3.41 20.10
N PRO A 341 -7.33 4.51 20.11
CA PRO A 341 -8.40 4.72 21.09
C PRO A 341 -9.72 4.06 20.66
N ILE A 342 -9.63 2.77 20.31
CA ILE A 342 -10.71 2.02 19.68
C ILE A 342 -11.74 1.60 20.73
N GLU A 343 -13.02 1.73 20.42
CA GLU A 343 -14.08 1.21 21.28
C GLU A 343 -14.17 -0.31 21.14
N VAL A 344 -14.37 -1.01 22.26
CA VAL A 344 -14.64 -2.45 22.23
C VAL A 344 -16.15 -2.68 22.14
N PRO A 345 -16.69 -3.05 20.96
CA PRO A 345 -18.12 -3.19 20.78
C PRO A 345 -18.69 -4.40 21.56
N ALA A 346 -19.92 -4.24 22.03
CA ALA A 346 -20.75 -5.37 22.41
C ALA A 346 -21.11 -6.19 21.18
N ILE A 347 -21.10 -7.52 21.29
CA ILE A 347 -21.44 -8.43 20.19
C ILE A 347 -22.84 -9.00 20.46
N PRO A 348 -23.84 -8.76 19.60
CA PRO A 348 -25.15 -9.37 19.74
C PRO A 348 -25.10 -10.90 19.70
N ALA A 349 -25.98 -11.56 20.45
CA ALA A 349 -26.05 -13.03 20.45
C ALA A 349 -26.39 -13.62 19.06
N SER A 350 -27.09 -12.87 18.20
CA SER A 350 -27.34 -13.23 16.80
C SER A 350 -26.06 -13.43 16.01
N ASP A 351 -25.06 -12.59 16.26
CA ASP A 351 -23.84 -12.52 15.48
C ASP A 351 -22.87 -13.62 15.89
N LEU A 352 -22.81 -13.91 17.21
CA LEU A 352 -22.12 -15.09 17.73
C LEU A 352 -22.70 -16.37 17.12
N ARG A 353 -24.03 -16.50 17.07
CA ARG A 353 -24.70 -17.66 16.45
C ARG A 353 -24.41 -17.79 14.96
N ARG A 354 -24.35 -16.68 14.23
CA ARG A 354 -23.98 -16.70 12.80
C ARG A 354 -22.55 -17.23 12.60
N ARG A 355 -21.62 -16.83 13.45
CA ARG A 355 -20.21 -17.27 13.40
C ARG A 355 -19.98 -18.73 13.77
N ASP A 356 -20.91 -19.32 14.50
CA ASP A 356 -20.84 -20.73 14.90
C ASP A 356 -21.33 -21.70 13.82
N ARG A 357 -21.86 -21.20 12.70
CA ARG A 357 -22.36 -22.04 11.62
C ARG A 357 -21.20 -22.64 10.80
N PRO A 358 -21.19 -23.95 10.54
CA PRO A 358 -20.17 -24.58 9.72
C PRO A 358 -20.32 -24.18 8.24
N TYR A 359 -19.25 -23.63 7.68
CA TYR A 359 -19.20 -23.31 6.27
C TYR A 359 -19.18 -24.58 5.40
N GLY A 360 -19.98 -24.60 4.31
CA GLY A 360 -19.98 -25.70 3.34
C GLY A 360 -21.00 -26.82 3.60
N VAL A 361 -21.87 -26.69 4.60
CA VAL A 361 -23.06 -27.54 4.71
C VAL A 361 -24.09 -27.05 3.70
N TRP A 362 -24.50 -27.92 2.78
CA TRP A 362 -25.54 -27.58 1.81
C TRP A 362 -26.87 -27.36 2.53
N THR A 363 -27.40 -26.15 2.44
CA THR A 363 -28.73 -25.79 2.92
C THR A 363 -29.64 -25.50 1.72
N ILE A 364 -30.93 -25.81 1.87
CA ILE A 364 -31.96 -25.59 0.83
C ILE A 364 -32.12 -24.09 0.51
N GLU A 365 -31.80 -23.20 1.47
CA GLU A 365 -32.07 -21.75 1.41
C GLU A 365 -30.84 -20.90 1.00
N GLU A 366 -30.11 -21.31 -0.05
CA GLU A 366 -28.84 -20.73 -0.54
C GLU A 366 -27.58 -21.30 0.17
N PRO A 367 -26.50 -21.60 -0.58
CA PRO A 367 -25.23 -21.99 0.02
C PRO A 367 -24.65 -20.82 0.82
N GLU A 368 -24.23 -21.06 2.07
CA GLU A 368 -23.58 -20.03 2.87
C GLU A 368 -22.35 -19.47 2.12
N VAL A 369 -22.29 -18.14 2.02
CA VAL A 369 -21.24 -17.42 1.31
C VAL A 369 -20.26 -16.84 2.33
N TRP A 370 -18.96 -17.07 2.14
CA TRP A 370 -17.93 -16.50 3.00
C TRP A 370 -17.64 -15.06 2.55
N LYS A 371 -17.79 -14.12 3.46
CA LYS A 371 -17.74 -12.68 3.18
C LYS A 371 -16.43 -12.11 3.68
N VAL A 372 -15.60 -11.68 2.74
CA VAL A 372 -14.39 -10.89 3.04
C VAL A 372 -14.78 -9.42 3.05
N GLY A 373 -14.51 -8.72 4.15
CA GLY A 373 -14.64 -7.26 4.23
C GLY A 373 -13.33 -6.55 3.94
N MET A 374 -13.39 -5.38 3.31
CA MET A 374 -12.27 -4.45 3.21
C MET A 374 -12.77 -3.01 3.21
N VAL A 375 -11.88 -2.05 3.45
CA VAL A 375 -12.13 -0.63 3.21
C VAL A 375 -11.48 -0.24 1.88
N GLY A 376 -12.22 0.45 1.01
CA GLY A 376 -11.76 0.83 -0.33
C GLY A 376 -11.05 2.19 -0.38
N GLN A 377 -11.56 3.15 0.39
CA GLN A 377 -10.99 4.48 0.58
C GLN A 377 -10.91 4.83 2.07
N ASP A 378 -9.70 5.17 2.49
CA ASP A 378 -9.48 6.03 3.65
C ASP A 378 -8.62 7.20 3.18
N ARG A 379 -9.27 8.32 2.80
CA ARG A 379 -8.80 9.66 2.32
C ARG A 379 -7.54 9.78 1.44
N GLN A 380 -6.50 9.00 1.67
CA GLN A 380 -5.19 8.98 1.04
C GLN A 380 -4.88 7.63 0.35
N VAL A 381 -5.56 6.54 0.70
CA VAL A 381 -5.45 5.24 0.01
C VAL A 381 -6.62 5.09 -0.94
N VAL A 382 -6.33 5.17 -2.24
CA VAL A 382 -7.16 4.52 -3.24
C VAL A 382 -6.54 3.14 -3.40
N ALA A 383 -7.26 2.07 -3.08
CA ALA A 383 -6.84 0.73 -3.52
C ALA A 383 -6.52 0.84 -5.02
N GLU A 384 -5.26 0.53 -5.37
CA GLU A 384 -4.72 0.96 -6.65
C GLU A 384 -5.41 0.18 -7.78
N GLU A 385 -5.44 0.72 -9.00
CA GLU A 385 -6.00 -0.03 -10.15
C GLU A 385 -5.30 -1.38 -10.35
N ALA A 386 -4.08 -1.53 -9.83
CA ALA A 386 -3.34 -2.78 -9.75
C ALA A 386 -4.04 -3.87 -8.90
N ASP A 387 -4.82 -3.50 -7.87
CA ASP A 387 -5.47 -4.44 -6.96
C ASP A 387 -6.71 -5.13 -7.58
N VAL A 388 -7.23 -4.62 -8.70
CA VAL A 388 -8.53 -5.06 -9.25
C VAL A 388 -8.55 -6.56 -9.53
N GLU A 389 -7.52 -7.10 -10.18
CA GLU A 389 -7.46 -8.53 -10.53
C GLU A 389 -7.44 -9.43 -9.28
N PHE A 390 -6.64 -9.05 -8.29
CA PHE A 390 -6.58 -9.72 -7.00
C PHE A 390 -7.92 -9.67 -6.27
N LEU A 391 -8.57 -8.51 -6.19
CA LEU A 391 -9.86 -8.34 -5.53
C LEU A 391 -10.99 -9.09 -6.22
N LEU A 392 -10.98 -9.17 -7.56
CA LEU A 392 -11.90 -10.03 -8.33
C LEU A 392 -11.69 -11.51 -7.99
N THR A 393 -10.43 -11.94 -7.90
CA THR A 393 -10.08 -13.32 -7.53
C THR A 393 -10.49 -13.62 -6.09
N MET A 394 -10.26 -12.69 -5.16
CA MET A 394 -10.71 -12.76 -3.77
C MET A 394 -12.23 -12.89 -3.71
N ALA A 395 -12.97 -12.04 -4.43
CA ALA A 395 -14.43 -12.07 -4.46
C ALA A 395 -14.98 -13.41 -4.99
N LYS A 396 -14.37 -13.95 -6.06
CA LYS A 396 -14.76 -15.25 -6.65
C LYS A 396 -14.45 -16.42 -5.70
N ARG A 397 -13.29 -16.40 -5.03
CA ARG A 397 -12.87 -17.49 -4.12
C ARG A 397 -13.56 -17.43 -2.76
N ALA A 398 -13.81 -16.25 -2.20
CA ALA A 398 -14.59 -16.12 -0.96
C ALA A 398 -16.08 -16.37 -1.21
N GLY A 399 -16.57 -15.92 -2.37
CA GLY A 399 -17.98 -15.91 -2.75
C GLY A 399 -18.65 -14.55 -2.52
N ARG A 400 -18.11 -13.73 -1.60
CA ARG A 400 -18.49 -12.32 -1.45
C ARG A 400 -17.30 -11.46 -1.02
N LEU A 401 -17.09 -10.36 -1.72
CA LEU A 401 -16.25 -9.24 -1.28
C LEU A 401 -17.16 -8.05 -0.92
N ALA A 402 -17.12 -7.61 0.32
CA ALA A 402 -17.82 -6.45 0.83
C ALA A 402 -16.82 -5.29 0.98
N ILE A 403 -17.06 -4.17 0.30
CA ILE A 403 -16.15 -3.02 0.28
C ILE A 403 -16.84 -1.85 0.96
N TYR A 404 -16.34 -1.47 2.13
CA TYR A 404 -16.73 -0.25 2.82
C TYR A 404 -16.03 0.94 2.21
N ASP A 405 -16.77 2.02 1.97
CA ASP A 405 -16.28 3.24 1.34
C ASP A 405 -15.48 2.95 0.05
N PRO A 406 -16.11 2.38 -0.99
CA PRO A 406 -15.39 1.80 -2.13
C PRO A 406 -14.67 2.82 -3.01
N GLY A 407 -15.04 4.10 -2.96
CA GLY A 407 -14.37 5.11 -3.76
C GLY A 407 -14.33 4.83 -5.25
N ARG A 408 -13.14 4.89 -5.84
CA ARG A 408 -12.89 4.54 -7.26
C ARG A 408 -13.06 3.04 -7.55
N LEU A 409 -12.88 2.15 -6.58
CA LEU A 409 -13.08 0.71 -6.77
C LEU A 409 -14.52 0.40 -7.22
N ARG A 410 -15.50 1.26 -6.90
CA ARG A 410 -16.89 1.07 -7.35
C ARG A 410 -17.02 0.99 -8.87
N TYR A 411 -16.15 1.68 -9.62
CA TYR A 411 -16.19 1.68 -11.07
C TYR A 411 -15.57 0.43 -11.68
N ALA A 412 -14.51 -0.09 -11.05
CA ALA A 412 -13.83 -1.30 -11.53
C ALA A 412 -14.50 -2.60 -11.06
N LEU A 413 -15.04 -2.62 -9.83
CA LEU A 413 -15.54 -3.82 -9.17
C LEU A 413 -17.06 -3.84 -8.98
N GLY A 414 -17.75 -2.70 -9.09
CA GLY A 414 -19.16 -2.58 -8.73
C GLY A 414 -20.12 -3.37 -9.63
N GLY A 415 -19.70 -3.72 -10.85
CA GLY A 415 -20.49 -4.55 -11.76
C GLY A 415 -20.47 -6.05 -11.44
N GLU A 416 -19.59 -6.49 -10.55
CA GLU A 416 -19.38 -7.91 -10.27
C GLU A 416 -20.37 -8.45 -9.26
N ARG A 417 -21.05 -9.55 -9.62
CA ARG A 417 -22.12 -10.13 -8.79
C ARG A 417 -21.65 -10.55 -7.40
N THR A 418 -20.36 -10.87 -7.24
CA THR A 418 -19.74 -11.27 -5.96
C THR A 418 -19.20 -10.08 -5.16
N VAL A 419 -19.30 -8.85 -5.67
CA VAL A 419 -18.85 -7.64 -4.96
C VAL A 419 -20.07 -6.89 -4.43
N ARG A 420 -19.95 -6.30 -3.24
CA ARG A 420 -20.97 -5.40 -2.68
C ARG A 420 -20.30 -4.18 -2.06
N CYS A 421 -20.74 -3.00 -2.49
CA CYS A 421 -20.24 -1.70 -2.07
C CYS A 421 -21.12 -1.09 -0.97
N TYR A 422 -20.51 -0.54 0.08
CA TYR A 422 -21.18 0.10 1.21
C TYR A 422 -20.68 1.54 1.36
N PRO A 423 -21.47 2.57 1.02
CA PRO A 423 -21.03 3.95 1.18
C PRO A 423 -20.99 4.36 2.66
N ARG A 424 -19.92 5.06 3.06
CA ARG A 424 -19.67 5.53 4.44
C ARG A 424 -20.82 6.33 5.03
N ILE A 425 -21.49 7.15 4.22
CA ILE A 425 -22.59 8.02 4.65
C ILE A 425 -23.84 7.21 5.05
N ALA A 426 -24.04 6.01 4.47
CA ALA A 426 -25.24 5.20 4.73
C ALA A 426 -25.00 4.08 5.75
N HIS A 427 -23.74 3.75 6.06
CA HIS A 427 -23.40 2.62 6.92
C HIS A 427 -22.26 2.99 7.88
N GLY A 428 -22.43 2.71 9.16
CA GLY A 428 -21.34 2.79 10.13
C GLY A 428 -20.33 1.66 9.96
N LEU A 429 -19.08 1.89 10.37
CA LEU A 429 -18.00 0.91 10.30
C LEU A 429 -18.30 -0.35 11.13
N THR A 430 -18.74 -0.22 12.38
CA THR A 430 -19.02 -1.39 13.25
C THR A 430 -20.10 -2.31 12.69
N PRO A 431 -21.27 -1.81 12.22
CA PRO A 431 -22.24 -2.64 11.49
C PRO A 431 -21.68 -3.32 10.24
N PHE A 432 -20.80 -2.65 9.49
CA PHE A 432 -20.13 -3.25 8.34
C PHE A 432 -19.22 -4.40 8.76
N VAL A 433 -18.36 -4.19 9.76
CA VAL A 433 -17.49 -5.22 10.34
C VAL A 433 -18.33 -6.40 10.83
N ALA A 434 -19.47 -6.15 11.48
CA ALA A 434 -20.38 -7.21 11.91
C ALA A 434 -20.97 -8.04 10.76
N SER A 435 -21.03 -7.48 9.55
CA SER A 435 -21.62 -8.13 8.38
C SER A 435 -20.69 -9.13 7.69
N VAL A 436 -19.39 -9.13 7.98
CA VAL A 436 -18.36 -9.95 7.28
C VAL A 436 -17.80 -11.07 8.18
N ASP A 437 -17.11 -12.03 7.57
CA ASP A 437 -16.58 -13.22 8.25
C ASP A 437 -15.06 -13.12 8.50
N CYS A 438 -14.35 -12.34 7.68
CA CYS A 438 -12.99 -11.86 7.97
C CYS A 438 -12.75 -10.48 7.34
N LEU A 439 -11.73 -9.77 7.81
CA LEU A 439 -11.29 -8.50 7.23
C LEU A 439 -9.97 -8.69 6.47
N LEU A 440 -9.92 -8.22 5.24
CA LEU A 440 -8.70 -8.00 4.47
C LEU A 440 -8.25 -6.55 4.67
N TYR A 441 -7.12 -6.37 5.34
CA TYR A 441 -6.42 -5.10 5.43
C TYR A 441 -5.42 -5.00 4.26
N ARG A 442 -5.38 -3.83 3.62
CA ARG A 442 -4.42 -3.51 2.56
C ARG A 442 -3.57 -2.34 3.03
N ALA A 443 -2.26 -2.46 2.86
CA ALA A 443 -1.30 -1.42 3.16
C ALA A 443 -0.57 -1.04 1.88
N GLY A 444 -0.30 0.26 1.73
CA GLY A 444 0.63 0.78 0.74
C GLY A 444 1.91 1.23 1.44
N THR A 445 2.40 2.41 1.10
CA THR A 445 3.46 3.08 1.87
C THR A 445 2.96 3.51 3.25
N TRP A 446 3.84 3.52 4.26
CA TRP A 446 3.47 3.79 5.66
C TRP A 446 2.74 5.13 5.85
N TRP A 447 3.07 6.13 5.03
CA TRP A 447 2.47 7.46 5.08
C TRP A 447 1.06 7.55 4.50
N ARG A 448 0.59 6.51 3.81
CA ARG A 448 -0.80 6.40 3.34
C ARG A 448 -1.68 5.62 4.32
N GLU A 449 -1.11 4.79 5.18
CA GLU A 449 -1.88 4.06 6.19
C GLU A 449 -2.49 5.04 7.21
N GLY A 450 -3.80 5.01 7.41
CA GLY A 450 -4.53 5.85 8.37
C GLY A 450 -4.42 5.36 9.81
N ALA A 451 -5.44 5.66 10.63
CA ALA A 451 -5.57 5.15 11.99
C ALA A 451 -5.84 3.63 12.06
N ALA A 452 -6.11 3.00 10.91
CA ALA A 452 -6.52 1.61 10.76
C ALA A 452 -7.71 1.24 11.65
N ARG A 453 -8.69 2.15 11.75
CA ARG A 453 -9.88 1.98 12.59
C ARG A 453 -10.60 0.68 12.24
N GLU A 454 -10.68 0.32 10.97
CA GLU A 454 -11.24 -0.91 10.45
C GLU A 454 -10.52 -2.17 10.95
N LEU A 455 -9.18 -2.15 10.96
CA LEU A 455 -8.36 -3.27 11.42
C LEU A 455 -8.63 -3.49 12.91
N PHE A 456 -8.51 -2.44 13.71
CA PHE A 456 -8.68 -2.57 15.16
C PHE A 456 -10.14 -2.82 15.57
N THR A 457 -11.11 -2.27 14.83
CA THR A 457 -12.54 -2.59 15.03
C THR A 457 -12.80 -4.06 14.73
N ALA A 458 -12.20 -4.63 13.68
CA ALA A 458 -12.33 -6.06 13.39
C ALA A 458 -11.69 -6.94 14.47
N LEU A 459 -10.50 -6.60 14.96
CA LEU A 459 -9.88 -7.29 16.10
C LEU A 459 -10.77 -7.19 17.35
N ALA A 460 -11.28 -6.00 17.66
CA ALA A 460 -12.17 -5.77 18.80
C ALA A 460 -13.49 -6.51 18.65
N TYR A 461 -14.06 -6.59 17.44
CA TYR A 461 -15.26 -7.38 17.13
C TYR A 461 -14.99 -8.89 17.09
N GLY A 462 -13.73 -9.32 17.17
CA GLY A 462 -13.32 -10.72 17.18
C GLY A 462 -13.42 -11.41 15.82
N LEU A 463 -13.05 -10.70 14.74
CA LEU A 463 -12.88 -11.29 13.41
C LEU A 463 -11.42 -11.64 13.15
N PRO A 464 -11.14 -12.70 12.36
CA PRO A 464 -9.85 -12.87 11.71
C PRO A 464 -9.55 -11.66 10.81
N VAL A 465 -8.33 -11.15 10.92
CA VAL A 465 -7.81 -10.08 10.06
C VAL A 465 -6.62 -10.63 9.28
N LEU A 466 -6.61 -10.41 7.96
CA LEU A 466 -5.44 -10.60 7.10
C LEU A 466 -4.77 -9.25 6.92
N CYS A 467 -3.51 -9.12 7.37
CA CYS A 467 -2.73 -7.89 7.32
C CYS A 467 -1.39 -8.14 6.61
N PRO A 468 -0.96 -7.27 5.69
CA PRO A 468 0.34 -7.44 5.04
C PRO A 468 1.46 -7.19 6.05
N ARG A 469 2.56 -7.96 5.96
CA ARG A 469 3.74 -7.77 6.82
C ARG A 469 4.38 -6.39 6.70
N THR A 470 4.14 -5.69 5.58
CA THR A 470 4.64 -4.34 5.31
C THR A 470 3.85 -3.25 6.01
N SER A 471 2.69 -3.56 6.60
CA SER A 471 1.88 -2.58 7.32
C SER A 471 2.58 -2.09 8.58
N VAL A 472 2.46 -0.80 8.89
CA VAL A 472 2.88 -0.26 10.19
C VAL A 472 2.14 -0.86 11.39
N TYR A 473 1.02 -1.55 11.17
CA TYR A 473 0.24 -2.21 12.22
C TYR A 473 0.48 -3.72 12.30
N ALA A 474 1.36 -4.28 11.45
CA ALA A 474 1.72 -5.70 11.50
C ALA A 474 2.33 -6.08 12.86
N GLU A 475 3.02 -5.15 13.53
CA GLU A 475 3.58 -5.35 14.88
C GLU A 475 2.54 -5.70 15.95
N VAL A 476 1.28 -5.31 15.75
CA VAL A 476 0.20 -5.57 16.71
C VAL A 476 -0.37 -6.98 16.53
N ILE A 477 -0.12 -7.62 15.39
CA ILE A 477 -0.68 -8.93 15.03
C ILE A 477 0.31 -10.03 15.36
N ALA A 478 -0.10 -10.97 16.23
CA ALA A 478 0.61 -12.22 16.43
C ALA A 478 0.12 -13.22 15.37
N ASP A 479 0.97 -13.44 14.37
CA ASP A 479 0.64 -14.26 13.20
C ASP A 479 0.15 -15.66 13.58
N ARG A 480 -0.95 -16.10 12.96
CA ARG A 480 -1.68 -17.36 13.21
C ARG A 480 -2.21 -17.54 14.63
N VAL A 481 -2.11 -16.53 15.50
CA VAL A 481 -2.63 -16.55 16.87
C VAL A 481 -3.86 -15.67 16.98
N ASP A 482 -3.73 -14.39 16.66
CA ASP A 482 -4.80 -13.39 16.78
C ASP A 482 -4.99 -12.51 15.53
N GLY A 483 -4.31 -12.89 14.45
CA GLY A 483 -4.51 -12.41 13.10
C GLY A 483 -3.63 -13.21 12.14
N LEU A 484 -3.63 -12.85 10.88
CA LEU A 484 -2.85 -13.51 9.84
C LEU A 484 -2.00 -12.48 9.10
N LEU A 485 -0.69 -12.70 9.07
CA LEU A 485 0.24 -11.88 8.32
C LEU A 485 0.53 -12.49 6.95
N TYR A 486 0.43 -11.69 5.90
CA TYR A 486 0.73 -12.15 4.53
C TYR A 486 1.84 -11.32 3.85
N THR A 487 2.54 -11.91 2.90
CA THR A 487 3.60 -11.22 2.13
C THR A 487 3.28 -11.02 0.65
N SER A 488 2.25 -11.69 0.13
CA SER A 488 1.81 -11.56 -1.25
C SER A 488 0.31 -11.75 -1.39
N ASP A 489 -0.23 -11.37 -2.54
CA ASP A 489 -1.64 -11.58 -2.88
C ASP A 489 -2.02 -13.07 -2.94
N ASP A 490 -1.12 -13.93 -3.42
CA ASP A 490 -1.32 -15.39 -3.43
C ASP A 490 -1.38 -15.97 -2.00
N ASP A 491 -0.52 -15.47 -1.11
CA ASP A 491 -0.52 -15.85 0.31
C ASP A 491 -1.81 -15.39 1.01
N ALA A 492 -2.26 -14.15 0.75
CA ALA A 492 -3.53 -13.64 1.25
C ALA A 492 -4.72 -14.50 0.78
N LEU A 493 -4.74 -14.91 -0.49
CA LEU A 493 -5.77 -15.82 -1.03
C LEU A 493 -5.71 -17.19 -0.36
N ALA A 494 -4.53 -17.75 -0.13
CA ALA A 494 -4.35 -19.04 0.53
C ALA A 494 -4.82 -19.00 1.98
N LEU A 495 -4.43 -17.97 2.74
CA LEU A 495 -4.86 -17.74 4.12
C LEU A 495 -6.37 -17.56 4.24
N MET A 496 -6.99 -16.79 3.34
CA MET A 496 -8.44 -16.64 3.28
C MET A 496 -9.13 -17.98 3.01
N MET A 497 -8.61 -18.77 2.06
CA MET A 497 -9.16 -20.10 1.79
C MET A 497 -9.02 -21.04 3.00
N GLN A 498 -7.90 -20.98 3.74
CA GLN A 498 -7.73 -21.75 4.97
C GLN A 498 -8.78 -21.39 6.01
N LEU A 499 -9.01 -20.08 6.27
CA LEU A 499 -10.07 -19.62 7.18
C LEU A 499 -11.44 -20.16 6.75
N ARG A 500 -11.75 -20.08 5.46
CA ARG A 500 -13.01 -20.58 4.88
C ARG A 500 -13.20 -22.08 5.09
N THR A 501 -12.14 -22.87 4.96
CA THR A 501 -12.19 -24.34 5.11
C THR A 501 -12.05 -24.83 6.56
N ALA A 502 -11.62 -23.96 7.48
CA ALA A 502 -11.37 -24.30 8.89
C ALA A 502 -12.08 -23.31 9.83
N PRO A 503 -13.43 -23.35 9.94
CA PRO A 503 -14.20 -22.38 10.72
C PRO A 503 -13.86 -22.40 12.22
N ALA A 504 -13.48 -23.55 12.79
CA ALA A 504 -13.01 -23.64 14.17
C ALA A 504 -11.72 -22.84 14.40
N TRP A 505 -10.80 -22.88 13.44
CA TRP A 505 -9.55 -22.12 13.50
C TRP A 505 -9.82 -20.61 13.32
N ALA A 506 -10.69 -20.24 12.37
CA ALA A 506 -11.14 -18.85 12.22
C ALA A 506 -11.75 -18.30 13.52
N LYS A 507 -12.62 -19.07 14.18
CA LYS A 507 -13.20 -18.71 15.48
C LYS A 507 -12.13 -18.56 16.56
N GLN A 508 -11.15 -19.45 16.62
CA GLN A 508 -10.04 -19.38 17.58
C GLN A 508 -9.22 -18.09 17.38
N ILE A 509 -8.84 -17.77 16.14
CA ILE A 509 -8.12 -16.52 15.82
C ILE A 509 -8.94 -15.31 16.24
N GLY A 510 -10.22 -15.24 15.85
CA GLY A 510 -11.09 -14.13 16.20
C GLY A 510 -11.29 -13.95 17.72
N ALA A 511 -11.40 -15.06 18.47
CA ALA A 511 -11.50 -15.01 19.92
C ALA A 511 -10.21 -14.50 20.58
N ALA A 512 -9.04 -14.93 20.08
CA ALA A 512 -7.75 -14.43 20.55
C ALA A 512 -7.56 -12.94 20.23
N ALA A 513 -7.95 -12.50 19.03
CA ALA A 513 -7.99 -11.11 18.59
C ALA A 513 -8.81 -10.24 19.53
N ARG A 514 -10.05 -10.65 19.83
CA ARG A 514 -10.91 -9.92 20.76
C ARG A 514 -10.33 -9.85 22.16
N LYS A 515 -9.75 -10.94 22.66
CA LYS A 515 -9.11 -10.97 23.99
C LYS A 515 -7.89 -10.03 24.05
N LYS A 516 -7.12 -9.92 22.97
CA LYS A 516 -6.05 -8.92 22.85
C LYS A 516 -6.64 -7.50 22.86
N ALA A 517 -7.63 -7.22 22.01
CA ALA A 517 -8.28 -5.92 21.90
C ALA A 517 -8.91 -5.46 23.22
N GLN A 518 -9.59 -6.34 23.97
CA GLN A 518 -10.16 -6.03 25.29
C GLN A 518 -9.12 -5.59 26.32
N ARG A 519 -7.91 -6.16 26.28
CA ARG A 519 -6.80 -5.77 27.16
C ARG A 519 -6.18 -4.44 26.74
N MET A 520 -6.06 -4.22 25.42
CA MET A 520 -5.40 -3.06 24.85
C MET A 520 -6.28 -1.81 24.84
N PHE A 521 -7.59 -1.99 24.69
CA PHE A 521 -8.57 -0.92 24.46
C PHE A 521 -9.63 -0.81 25.58
N GLY A 522 -9.31 -1.26 26.79
CA GLY A 522 -10.22 -1.09 27.92
C GLY A 522 -10.45 0.40 28.23
N GLU A 523 -11.72 0.82 28.33
CA GLU A 523 -12.11 2.25 28.43
C GLU A 523 -11.37 3.00 29.55
N ASP A 524 -11.29 2.41 30.75
CA ASP A 524 -10.61 3.02 31.90
C ASP A 524 -9.09 3.15 31.68
N THR A 525 -8.50 2.20 30.94
CA THR A 525 -7.07 2.20 30.63
C THR A 525 -6.75 3.27 29.59
N LEU A 526 -7.55 3.34 28.52
CA LEU A 526 -7.43 4.38 27.49
C LEU A 526 -7.64 5.77 28.09
N THR A 527 -8.71 5.96 28.86
CA THR A 527 -9.03 7.22 29.53
C THR A 527 -7.85 7.71 30.37
N ARG A 528 -7.30 6.81 31.20
CA ARG A 528 -6.13 7.13 32.04
C ARG A 528 -4.91 7.49 31.20
N GLN A 529 -4.52 6.67 30.22
CA GLN A 529 -3.33 6.90 29.42
C GLN A 529 -3.39 8.20 28.62
N TYR A 530 -4.52 8.47 27.95
CA TYR A 530 -4.72 9.69 27.18
C TYR A 530 -4.79 10.93 28.07
N ARG A 531 -5.54 10.86 29.19
CA ARG A 531 -5.64 11.97 30.14
C ARG A 531 -4.28 12.27 30.79
N ASP A 532 -3.57 11.26 31.28
CA ASP A 532 -2.27 11.44 31.92
C ASP A 532 -1.26 12.05 30.95
N PHE A 533 -1.28 11.63 29.68
CA PHE A 533 -0.39 12.17 28.66
C PHE A 533 -0.71 13.63 28.31
N ILE A 534 -1.99 13.96 28.06
CA ILE A 534 -2.41 15.27 27.57
C ILE A 534 -2.45 16.31 28.70
N VAL A 535 -3.00 15.95 29.87
CA VAL A 535 -3.17 16.86 31.02
C VAL A 535 -1.91 16.97 31.87
N GLY A 536 -1.11 15.90 31.97
CA GLY A 536 0.13 15.87 32.74
C GLY A 536 1.28 16.69 32.14
N HIS A 537 2.41 16.75 32.85
CA HIS A 537 3.60 17.54 32.45
C HIS A 537 4.59 16.77 31.55
N GLY A 538 4.08 16.03 30.56
CA GLY A 538 4.92 15.28 29.63
C GLY A 538 5.21 13.85 30.08
N ALA A 539 5.61 13.03 29.10
CA ALA A 539 5.82 11.60 29.28
C ALA A 539 6.88 11.30 30.36
N LYS A 540 6.48 10.58 31.42
CA LYS A 540 7.36 9.49 31.86
C LYS A 540 7.40 8.55 30.67
N SER A 541 8.55 8.48 29.98
CA SER A 541 8.81 7.51 28.91
C SER A 541 8.05 6.23 29.24
N ALA A 542 7.00 5.91 28.47
CA ALA A 542 6.35 4.62 28.59
C ALA A 542 7.49 3.59 28.49
N ALA A 543 7.57 2.68 29.47
CA ALA A 543 8.59 1.66 29.48
C ALA A 543 8.63 1.01 28.11
N ARG A 544 9.83 0.91 27.53
CA ARG A 544 10.08 0.16 26.29
C ARG A 544 9.25 -1.13 26.35
N PRO A 545 8.45 -1.48 25.34
CA PRO A 545 7.82 -2.79 25.31
C PRO A 545 8.90 -3.85 25.46
N ASN A 546 8.57 -4.94 26.18
CA ASN A 546 9.43 -6.10 26.39
C ASN A 546 10.32 -6.39 25.17
N GLU A 547 11.62 -6.62 25.40
CA GLU A 547 12.67 -6.87 24.39
C GLU A 547 12.32 -8.00 23.39
N GLU A 548 11.32 -8.84 23.69
CA GLU A 548 10.79 -9.85 22.77
C GLU A 548 10.14 -9.26 21.50
N ALA A 549 9.53 -8.06 21.56
CA ALA A 549 8.93 -7.42 20.38
C ALA A 549 10.00 -6.78 19.47
N THR A 550 11.10 -6.31 20.04
CA THR A 550 12.20 -5.66 19.31
C THR A 550 13.14 -6.68 18.65
N ALA A 551 13.22 -7.90 19.19
CA ALA A 551 14.04 -8.98 18.62
C ALA A 551 13.59 -9.42 17.22
N VAL A 552 12.30 -9.28 16.89
CA VAL A 552 11.77 -9.63 15.56
C VAL A 552 12.21 -8.62 14.49
N HIS A 553 12.44 -7.35 14.84
CA HIS A 553 12.80 -6.32 13.87
C HIS A 553 14.29 -6.33 13.48
N ARG A 554 15.18 -6.77 14.38
CA ARG A 554 16.61 -6.94 14.07
C ARG A 554 16.94 -8.20 13.25
N ALA A 555 15.99 -9.11 13.06
CA ALA A 555 16.20 -10.34 12.30
C ALA A 555 15.77 -10.23 10.82
N VAL A 556 15.28 -9.07 10.37
CA VAL A 556 14.73 -8.86 9.01
C VAL A 556 15.41 -7.69 8.26
N GLN A 557 16.39 -7.03 8.86
CA GLN A 557 17.43 -6.29 8.12
C GLN A 557 18.61 -7.21 7.87
#